data_AF-A0A1F4MKP5-F1
#
_entry.id   AF-A0A1F4MKP5-F1
#
_cell.length_a   1.000
_cell.length_b   1.000
_cell.length_c   1.000
_cell.angle_alpha   90.00
_cell.angle_beta   90.00
_cell.angle_gamma   90.00
#
_symmetry.space_group_name_H-M   'P 1'
#
loop_
_entity.id
_entity.type
_entity.pdbx_description
1 polymer ?
#
loop_
_entity_poly.entity_id
_entity_poly.type
_entity_poly.pdbx_seq_one_letter_code
_entity_poly.pdbx_strand_id
1 'polypeptide(L)'
;MSARVADVAASPPAASPTRPLSLAVALAIMVGGSVYPFMFAGQGGRVDHGFASAVFWAMSAGMVNGVGFKPRFVLWRWLFSGWACLFALLLAACLRLA
;
A
#
# COMPACT_ATOMS: atom_id res chain seq x y z
N MET A 1 -9.77 42.03 25.50
CA MET A 1 -10.20 40.65 25.17
C MET A 1 -10.01 40.35 23.66
N SER A 2 -8.89 40.79 23.04
CA SER A 2 -8.69 40.76 21.58
C SER A 2 -7.31 40.25 21.14
N ALA A 3 -6.46 39.81 22.09
CA ALA A 3 -5.04 39.55 21.84
C ALA A 3 -4.64 38.07 21.76
N ARG A 4 -5.57 37.10 21.97
CA ARG A 4 -5.26 35.66 21.90
C ARG A 4 -5.59 34.99 20.55
N VAL A 5 -6.14 35.74 19.60
CA VAL A 5 -6.56 35.18 18.29
C VAL A 5 -5.44 35.28 17.23
N ALA A 6 -4.40 36.09 17.47
CA ALA A 6 -3.36 36.35 16.47
C ALA A 6 -2.20 35.33 16.46
N ASP A 7 -2.08 34.45 17.47
CA ASP A 7 -0.91 33.55 17.64
C ASP A 7 -1.18 32.08 17.26
N VAL A 8 -2.33 31.77 16.63
CA VAL A 8 -2.44 30.53 15.86
C VAL A 8 -1.93 30.82 14.44
N ALA A 9 -0.68 31.24 14.34
CA ALA A 9 0.09 30.97 13.13
C ALA A 9 0.20 29.44 13.08
N ALA A 10 -0.78 28.81 12.43
CA ALA A 10 -0.88 27.37 12.31
C ALA A 10 0.47 26.85 11.81
N SER A 11 1.23 26.19 12.68
CA SER A 11 2.43 25.48 12.27
C SER A 11 2.02 24.57 11.09
N PRO A 12 2.73 24.59 9.96
CA PRO A 12 2.36 23.75 8.83
C PRO A 12 2.21 22.32 9.35
N PRO A 13 1.10 21.63 9.05
CA PRO A 13 0.90 20.28 9.53
C PRO A 13 2.14 19.46 9.13
N ALA A 14 2.80 18.84 10.11
CA ALA A 14 4.00 18.05 9.87
C ALA A 14 3.67 16.96 8.84
N ALA A 15 4.00 17.22 7.57
CA ALA A 15 3.71 16.31 6.48
C ALA A 15 4.52 15.04 6.73
N SER A 16 3.84 13.89 6.81
CA SER A 16 4.54 12.62 6.91
C SER A 16 5.27 12.38 5.59
N PRO A 17 6.57 12.03 5.63
CA PRO A 17 7.36 11.85 4.42
C PRO A 17 6.77 10.72 3.57
N THR A 18 6.61 10.99 2.28
CA THR A 18 6.17 10.00 1.29
C THR A 18 7.22 8.91 1.13
N ARG A 19 6.77 7.70 0.81
CA ARG A 19 7.63 6.51 0.65
C ARG A 19 7.61 6.09 -0.81
N PRO A 20 8.48 6.66 -1.67
CA PRO A 20 8.36 6.55 -3.13
C PRO A 20 8.52 5.10 -3.62
N LEU A 21 9.34 4.28 -2.96
CA LEU A 21 9.50 2.87 -3.33
C LEU A 21 8.21 2.07 -3.17
N SER A 22 7.53 2.24 -2.04
CA SER A 22 6.25 1.60 -1.73
C SER A 22 5.16 2.04 -2.71
N LEU A 23 5.16 3.32 -3.07
CA LEU A 23 4.24 3.89 -4.05
C LEU A 23 4.52 3.33 -5.46
N ALA A 24 5.78 3.27 -5.87
CA ALA A 24 6.19 2.73 -7.16
C ALA A 24 5.77 1.27 -7.34
N VAL A 25 5.90 0.45 -6.29
CA VAL A 25 5.42 -0.95 -6.30
C VAL A 25 3.90 -1.00 -6.51
N ALA A 26 3.13 -0.21 -5.78
CA ALA A 26 1.67 -0.19 -5.93
C ALA A 26 1.26 0.22 -7.35
N LEU A 27 1.92 1.23 -7.91
CA LEU A 27 1.69 1.67 -9.29
C LEU A 27 2.09 0.60 -10.31
N ALA A 28 3.21 -0.09 -10.10
CA ALA A 28 3.64 -1.18 -10.96
C ALA A 28 2.63 -2.34 -10.96
N ILE A 29 2.10 -2.71 -9.79
CA ILE A 29 1.05 -3.72 -9.68
C ILE A 29 -0.23 -3.26 -10.40
N MET A 30 -0.64 -2.01 -10.18
CA MET A 30 -1.84 -1.45 -10.78
C MET A 30 -1.76 -1.42 -12.32
N VAL A 31 -0.64 -0.92 -12.86
CA VAL A 31 -0.42 -0.88 -14.30
C VAL A 31 -0.25 -2.30 -14.87
N GLY A 32 0.58 -3.13 -14.24
CA GLY A 32 0.82 -4.50 -14.69
C GLY A 32 -0.44 -5.36 -14.73
N GLY A 33 -1.24 -5.32 -13.66
CA GLY A 33 -2.52 -6.05 -13.60
C GLY A 33 -3.57 -5.54 -14.58
N SER A 34 -3.53 -4.24 -14.92
CA SER A 34 -4.46 -3.64 -15.91
C SER A 34 -4.07 -4.00 -17.34
N VAL A 35 -2.77 -3.99 -17.65
CA VAL A 35 -2.26 -4.28 -19.00
C VAL A 35 -2.26 -5.79 -19.29
N TYR A 36 -1.97 -6.63 -18.29
CA TYR A 36 -1.88 -8.08 -18.46
C TYR A 36 -2.67 -8.83 -17.36
N PRO A 37 -4.01 -8.90 -17.46
CA PRO A 37 -4.84 -9.53 -16.44
C PRO A 37 -4.62 -11.04 -16.32
N PHE A 38 -4.08 -11.69 -17.36
CA PHE A 38 -3.73 -13.11 -17.34
C PHE A 38 -2.61 -13.45 -16.34
N MET A 39 -1.90 -12.46 -15.79
CA MET A 39 -0.96 -12.66 -14.68
C MET A 39 -1.61 -13.33 -13.47
N PHE A 40 -2.89 -13.08 -13.22
CA PHE A 40 -3.64 -13.64 -12.10
C PHE A 40 -4.21 -15.04 -12.37
N ALA A 41 -4.07 -15.55 -13.60
CA ALA A 41 -4.47 -16.91 -13.92
C ALA A 41 -3.43 -17.91 -13.40
N GLY A 42 -3.91 -18.96 -12.73
CA GLY A 42 -3.12 -20.12 -12.33
C GLY A 42 -3.05 -21.19 -13.43
N GLN A 43 -2.31 -22.27 -13.17
CA GLN A 43 -1.98 -23.32 -14.16
C GLN A 43 -3.21 -24.01 -14.80
N GLY A 44 -4.39 -23.92 -14.19
CA GLY A 44 -5.65 -24.49 -14.72
C GLY A 44 -6.56 -23.52 -15.47
N GLY A 45 -6.08 -22.32 -15.84
CA GLY A 45 -6.92 -21.28 -16.47
C GLY A 45 -7.93 -20.61 -15.53
N ARG A 46 -7.92 -20.99 -14.24
CA ARG A 46 -8.70 -20.34 -13.18
C ARG A 46 -7.87 -19.25 -12.53
N VAL A 47 -8.53 -18.22 -12.02
CA VAL A 47 -7.87 -17.19 -11.22
C VAL A 47 -7.30 -17.81 -9.95
N ASP A 48 -6.01 -17.59 -9.71
CA ASP A 48 -5.39 -17.89 -8.43
C ASP A 48 -5.79 -16.79 -7.44
N HIS A 49 -6.87 -17.06 -6.70
CA HIS A 49 -7.40 -16.11 -5.72
C HIS A 49 -6.42 -15.83 -4.59
N GLY A 50 -5.55 -16.77 -4.22
CA GLY A 50 -4.55 -16.57 -3.17
C GLY A 50 -3.49 -15.58 -3.62
N PHE A 51 -2.89 -15.82 -4.78
CA PHE A 51 -1.95 -14.92 -5.41
C PHE A 51 -2.56 -13.54 -5.66
N ALA A 52 -3.75 -13.48 -6.26
CA ALA A 52 -4.43 -12.22 -6.55
C ALA A 52 -4.71 -11.42 -5.27
N SER A 53 -5.21 -12.07 -4.22
CA SER A 53 -5.46 -11.41 -2.93
C SER A 53 -4.17 -10.85 -2.31
N ALA A 54 -3.06 -11.61 -2.37
CA ALA A 54 -1.77 -11.15 -1.87
C ALA A 54 -1.24 -9.94 -2.66
N VAL A 55 -1.36 -9.97 -3.99
CA VAL A 55 -0.93 -8.85 -4.86
C VAL A 55 -1.79 -7.60 -4.62
N PHE A 56 -3.11 -7.73 -4.49
CA PHE A 56 -3.98 -6.59 -4.18
C PHE A 56 -3.77 -6.05 -2.77
N TRP A 57 -3.40 -6.91 -1.82
CA TRP A 57 -3.00 -6.46 -0.50
C TRP A 57 -1.68 -5.68 -0.57
N ALA A 58 -0.68 -6.15 -1.32
CA ALA A 58 0.56 -5.42 -1.57
C ALA A 58 0.32 -4.06 -2.23
N MET A 59 -0.56 -3.99 -3.24
CA MET A 59 -0.98 -2.74 -3.87
C MET A 59 -1.59 -1.76 -2.85
N SER A 60 -2.51 -2.24 -2.02
CA SER A 60 -3.21 -1.40 -1.04
C SER A 60 -2.28 -0.92 0.08
N ALA A 61 -1.45 -1.80 0.63
CA ALA A 61 -0.40 -1.46 1.59
C ALA A 61 0.60 -0.48 0.99
N GLY A 62 1.00 -0.71 -0.26
CA GLY A 62 1.93 0.10 -1.02
C GLY A 62 1.43 1.54 -1.22
N MET A 63 0.16 1.70 -1.60
CA MET A 63 -0.48 3.00 -1.82
C MET A 63 -0.69 3.77 -0.51
N VAL A 64 -1.30 3.15 0.50
CA VAL A 64 -1.59 3.80 1.80
C VAL A 64 -0.29 4.25 2.50
N ASN A 65 0.72 3.38 2.53
CA ASN A 65 2.01 3.72 3.09
C ASN A 65 2.81 4.70 2.22
N GLY A 66 2.67 4.58 0.89
CA GLY A 66 3.39 5.37 -0.10
C GLY A 66 3.07 6.85 -0.04
N VAL A 67 1.79 7.21 0.18
CA VAL A 67 1.35 8.60 0.33
C VAL A 67 1.68 9.20 1.69
N GLY A 68 2.28 8.44 2.61
CA GLY A 68 2.62 8.90 3.96
C GLY A 68 1.45 8.87 4.95
N PHE A 69 0.33 8.21 4.61
CA PHE A 69 -0.80 8.07 5.53
C PHE A 69 -0.41 7.19 6.72
N LYS A 70 -0.68 7.68 7.94
CA LYS A 70 -0.50 6.93 9.19
C LYS A 70 -1.87 6.59 9.78
N PRO A 71 -2.30 5.32 9.72
CA PRO A 71 -3.57 4.91 10.31
C PRO A 71 -3.61 5.14 11.82
N ARG A 72 -4.76 5.62 12.34
CA ARG A 72 -4.98 5.85 13.78
C ARG A 72 -5.04 4.54 14.58
N PHE A 73 -5.65 3.50 14.01
CA PHE A 73 -5.76 2.18 14.64
C PHE A 73 -4.50 1.35 14.42
N VAL A 74 -3.96 0.76 15.50
CA VAL A 74 -2.69 0.00 15.49
C VAL A 74 -2.74 -1.20 14.56
N LEU A 75 -3.88 -1.90 14.49
CA LEU A 75 -4.07 -3.04 13.60
C LEU A 75 -3.94 -2.65 12.12
N TRP A 76 -4.57 -1.54 11.73
CA TRP A 76 -4.47 -0.99 10.36
C TRP A 76 -3.06 -0.45 10.08
N ARG A 77 -2.40 0.11 11.10
CA ARG A 77 -1.01 0.57 10.99
C ARG A 77 -0.06 -0.58 10.68
N TRP A 78 -0.33 -1.76 11.22
CA TRP A 78 0.42 -2.98 10.89
C TRP A 78 0.10 -3.46 9.47
N LEU A 79 -1.19 -3.59 9.14
CA LEU A 79 -1.68 -4.14 7.87
C LEU A 79 -1.30 -3.30 6.63
N PHE A 80 -1.13 -1.98 6.80
CA PHE A 80 -0.74 -1.03 5.74
C PHE A 80 0.65 -0.44 5.98
N SER A 81 1.53 -1.12 6.70
CA SER A 81 2.92 -0.67 6.86
C SER A 81 3.77 -1.02 5.62
N GLY A 82 4.94 -0.39 5.51
CA GLY A 82 5.94 -0.80 4.52
C GLY A 82 6.37 -2.28 4.65
N TRP A 83 6.38 -2.81 5.88
CA TRP A 83 6.65 -4.22 6.14
C TRP A 83 5.53 -5.13 5.63
N ALA A 84 4.27 -4.69 5.72
CA ALA A 84 3.14 -5.43 5.16
C ALA A 84 3.19 -5.49 3.63
N CYS A 85 3.64 -4.42 2.97
CA CYS A 85 3.88 -4.43 1.53
C CYS A 85 4.92 -5.50 1.14
N LEU A 86 6.08 -5.53 1.82
CA LEU A 86 7.10 -6.56 1.60
C LEU A 86 6.58 -7.97 1.91
N PHE A 87 5.87 -8.14 3.01
CA PHE A 87 5.29 -9.42 3.40
C PHE A 87 4.28 -9.92 2.37
N ALA A 88 3.40 -9.05 1.87
CA ALA A 88 2.42 -9.39 0.85
C ALA A 88 3.09 -9.75 -0.50
N LEU A 89 4.17 -9.06 -0.88
CA LEU A 89 4.98 -9.43 -2.05
C LEU A 89 5.67 -10.79 -1.88
N LEU A 90 6.27 -11.05 -0.71
CA LEU A 90 6.89 -12.34 -0.39
C LEU A 90 5.85 -13.46 -0.41
N LEU A 91 4.68 -13.23 0.16
CA LEU A 91 3.57 -14.18 0.14
C LEU A 91 3.11 -14.45 -1.29
N ALA A 92 2.94 -13.40 -2.11
CA ALA A 92 2.61 -13.54 -3.52
C ALA A 92 3.68 -14.33 -4.29
N ALA A 93 4.97 -14.05 -4.04
CA ALA A 93 6.07 -14.78 -4.65
C ALA A 93 6.08 -16.27 -4.22
N CYS A 94 5.90 -16.57 -2.94
CA CYS A 94 5.80 -17.93 -2.44
C CYS A 94 4.62 -18.68 -3.07
N LEU A 95 3.42 -18.07 -3.14
CA LEU A 95 2.24 -18.68 -3.76
C LEU A 95 2.41 -18.90 -5.26
N ARG A 96 3.20 -18.05 -5.94
CA ARG A 96 3.51 -18.18 -7.37
C ARG A 96 4.51 -19.31 -7.66
N LEU A 97 5.40 -19.59 -6.71
CA LEU A 97 6.50 -20.55 -6.84
C LEU A 97 6.18 -21.94 -6.23
N ALA A 98 5.15 -22.03 -5.39
CA ALA A 98 4.59 -23.27 -4.87
C ALA A 98 3.69 -23.96 -5.90
#